data_AF-A0A669CT03-F1
#
_entry.id   AF-A0A669CT03-F1
#
_cell.length_a   1.000
_cell.length_b   1.000
_cell.length_c   1.000
_cell.angle_alpha   90.00
_cell.angle_beta   90.00
_cell.angle_gamma   90.00
#
_symmetry.space_group_name_H-M   'P 1'
#
loop_
_entity.id
_entity.type
_entity.pdbx_description
1 polymer ?
#
loop_
_entity_poly.entity_id
_entity_poly.type
_entity_poly.pdbx_seq_one_letter_code
_entity_poly.pdbx_strand_id
1 'polypeptide(L)'
;GTVEGSVSSELPEPSEPDEPDKPEEPVVDRRDMPICLLCTCLGGSVYCDDLNLDSVPPLPKDTTHFYARYNRIKKINKSDFASMNKLKRIDLTHNEITSIEDRAFMGLPELEEVVIRENHISQLPSFPETMTLIDASHNNIGSKGIHREAFKDMTGLLYLYLTDNHIDYIPVPLPDSLRSLHLQRNNIQMMHEDTFCNLQDFSYIRRALEDIRLDGNPINLSRTPQAYICLPRIPIGDLI
;
A
#
# COMPACT_ATOMS: atom_id res chain seq x y z
N GLY A 1 -15.13 -70.26 54.29
CA GLY A 1 -16.39 -69.76 54.84
C GLY A 1 -17.00 -68.83 53.81
N THR A 2 -18.31 -69.00 53.58
CA THR A 2 -19.32 -68.02 53.12
C THR A 2 -18.88 -66.54 53.18
N VAL A 3 -19.21 -65.67 52.23
CA VAL A 3 -20.56 -65.09 51.99
C VAL A 3 -20.76 -64.63 50.53
N GLU A 4 -22.02 -64.69 50.10
CA GLU A 4 -22.66 -64.32 48.82
C GLU A 4 -22.86 -62.80 48.59
N GLY A 5 -23.32 -62.46 47.37
CA GLY A 5 -24.11 -61.27 47.04
C GLY A 5 -23.36 -60.21 46.21
N SER A 6 -23.80 -59.70 45.06
CA SER A 6 -25.16 -59.64 44.50
C SER A 6 -25.07 -59.30 43.00
N VAL A 7 -26.04 -59.79 42.22
CA VAL A 7 -26.28 -59.43 40.82
C VAL A 7 -27.00 -58.07 40.74
N SER A 8 -26.65 -57.24 39.77
CA SER A 8 -27.61 -56.32 39.14
C SER A 8 -27.27 -56.14 37.67
N SER A 9 -28.26 -56.49 36.85
CA SER A 9 -28.33 -56.41 35.40
C SER A 9 -28.75 -55.00 34.97
N GLU A 10 -27.97 -54.37 34.09
CA GLU A 10 -28.43 -53.21 33.33
C GLU A 10 -28.58 -53.61 31.85
N LEU A 11 -29.76 -53.33 31.31
CA LEU A 11 -30.18 -53.55 29.92
C LEU A 11 -29.50 -52.52 29.01
N PRO A 12 -29.22 -52.84 27.73
CA PRO A 12 -28.71 -51.84 26.79
C PRO A 12 -29.83 -50.85 26.39
N GLU A 13 -29.52 -49.56 26.41
CA GLU A 13 -30.40 -48.48 25.94
C GLU A 13 -30.68 -48.59 24.43
N PRO A 14 -31.86 -48.17 23.95
CA PRO A 14 -32.19 -48.17 22.53
C PRO A 14 -31.45 -47.03 21.81
N SER A 15 -30.85 -47.36 20.67
CA SER A 15 -30.23 -46.39 19.75
C SER A 15 -31.29 -45.44 19.17
N GLU A 16 -31.04 -44.14 19.27
CA GLU A 16 -31.83 -43.10 18.59
C GLU A 16 -31.79 -43.30 17.06
N PRO A 17 -32.88 -43.01 16.33
CA PRO A 17 -32.89 -43.12 14.88
C PRO A 17 -32.08 -41.98 14.23
N ASP A 18 -31.24 -42.32 13.26
CA ASP A 18 -30.45 -41.37 12.47
C ASP A 18 -31.32 -40.27 11.85
N GLU A 19 -31.01 -39.01 12.17
CA GLU A 19 -31.57 -37.85 11.47
C GLU A 19 -31.13 -37.89 10.00
N PRO A 20 -32.03 -37.62 9.03
CA PRO A 20 -31.65 -37.59 7.62
C PRO A 20 -30.65 -36.46 7.39
N ASP A 21 -29.51 -36.80 6.75
CA ASP A 21 -28.47 -35.86 6.32
C ASP A 21 -29.11 -34.60 5.70
N LYS A 22 -28.85 -33.45 6.33
CA LYS A 22 -29.14 -32.15 5.71
C LYS A 22 -28.39 -32.09 4.39
N PRO A 23 -29.03 -31.72 3.27
CA PRO A 23 -28.32 -31.57 2.01
C PRO A 23 -27.22 -30.51 2.20
N GLU A 24 -25.96 -30.91 1.98
CA GLU A 24 -24.83 -30.00 1.93
C GLU A 24 -25.16 -28.88 0.93
N GLU A 25 -25.13 -27.63 1.38
CA GLU A 25 -25.25 -26.48 0.49
C GLU A 25 -24.13 -26.59 -0.55
N PRO A 26 -24.44 -26.38 -1.85
CA PRO A 26 -23.42 -26.51 -2.89
C PRO A 26 -22.29 -25.51 -2.59
N VAL A 27 -21.08 -26.03 -2.39
CA VAL A 27 -19.86 -25.21 -2.30
C VAL A 27 -19.65 -24.58 -3.66
N VAL A 28 -20.19 -23.37 -3.85
CA VAL A 28 -19.97 -22.57 -5.05
C VAL A 28 -18.49 -22.23 -5.08
N ASP A 29 -17.75 -22.74 -6.07
CA ASP A 29 -16.37 -22.33 -6.30
C ASP A 29 -16.36 -20.85 -6.71
N ARG A 30 -16.04 -19.99 -5.74
CA ARG A 30 -16.03 -18.53 -5.90
C ARG A 30 -14.97 -18.05 -6.90
N ARG A 31 -14.08 -18.92 -7.36
CA ARG A 31 -12.97 -18.56 -8.27
C ARG A 31 -13.42 -18.29 -9.72
N ASP A 32 -14.55 -18.85 -10.14
CA ASP A 32 -15.10 -18.66 -11.50
C ASP A 32 -16.27 -17.67 -11.56
N MET A 33 -16.64 -17.06 -10.43
CA MET A 33 -17.76 -16.14 -10.39
C MET A 33 -17.34 -14.75 -10.90
N PRO A 34 -18.10 -14.12 -11.82
CA PRO A 34 -17.82 -12.77 -12.27
C PRO A 34 -17.61 -11.82 -11.09
N ILE A 35 -16.48 -11.11 -11.05
CA ILE A 35 -16.13 -10.31 -9.87
C ILE A 35 -17.19 -9.26 -9.53
N CYS A 36 -17.95 -8.78 -10.52
CA CYS A 36 -19.04 -7.83 -10.34
C CYS A 36 -20.30 -8.42 -9.65
N LEU A 37 -20.29 -9.70 -9.28
CA LEU A 37 -21.28 -10.31 -8.38
C LEU A 37 -20.84 -10.25 -6.91
N LEU A 38 -19.52 -10.19 -6.67
CA LEU A 38 -18.93 -10.08 -5.33
C LEU A 38 -18.62 -8.62 -4.98
N CYS A 39 -18.20 -7.85 -5.97
CA CYS A 39 -17.83 -6.44 -5.90
C CYS A 39 -18.84 -5.58 -6.67
N THR A 40 -18.84 -4.28 -6.42
CA THR A 40 -19.66 -3.33 -7.19
C THR A 40 -18.87 -2.80 -8.38
N CYS A 41 -19.40 -2.93 -9.60
CA CYS A 41 -18.78 -2.41 -10.82
C CYS A 41 -19.59 -1.24 -11.38
N LEU A 42 -18.98 -0.05 -11.49
CA LEU A 42 -19.62 1.17 -12.00
C LEU A 42 -18.67 1.98 -12.88
N GLY A 43 -19.02 2.19 -14.14
CA GLY A 43 -18.27 3.09 -15.04
C GLY A 43 -16.79 2.74 -15.20
N GLY A 44 -16.45 1.44 -15.25
CA GLY A 44 -15.07 0.94 -15.30
C GLY A 44 -14.37 0.90 -13.94
N SER A 45 -15.01 1.35 -12.86
CA SER A 45 -14.49 1.21 -11.51
C SER A 45 -14.99 -0.09 -10.86
N VAL A 46 -14.12 -0.75 -10.10
CA VAL A 46 -14.44 -1.97 -9.35
C VAL A 46 -14.20 -1.70 -7.87
N TYR A 47 -15.25 -1.82 -7.07
CA TYR A 47 -15.26 -1.57 -5.62
C TYR A 47 -15.45 -2.89 -4.87
N CYS A 48 -14.40 -3.32 -4.19
CA CYS A 48 -14.29 -4.57 -3.43
C CYS A 48 -13.93 -4.32 -1.96
N ASP A 49 -14.37 -3.20 -1.38
CA ASP A 49 -14.03 -2.83 -0.01
C ASP A 49 -14.69 -3.75 1.03
N ASP A 50 -13.96 -4.13 2.08
CA ASP A 50 -14.47 -4.89 3.24
C ASP A 50 -15.14 -6.23 2.89
N LEU A 51 -14.51 -7.01 2.02
CA LEU A 51 -15.00 -8.31 1.56
C LEU A 51 -14.16 -9.48 2.11
N ASN A 52 -13.23 -9.21 3.03
CA ASN A 52 -12.25 -10.17 3.56
C ASN A 52 -11.44 -10.87 2.44
N LEU A 53 -11.06 -10.13 1.39
CA LEU A 53 -10.25 -10.68 0.31
C LEU A 53 -8.82 -10.97 0.78
N ASP A 54 -8.32 -12.18 0.53
CA ASP A 54 -6.93 -12.57 0.82
C ASP A 54 -5.96 -12.27 -0.35
N SER A 55 -6.50 -12.02 -1.54
CA SER A 55 -5.74 -11.73 -2.77
C SER A 55 -6.51 -10.80 -3.70
N VAL A 56 -5.82 -10.17 -4.65
CA VAL A 56 -6.48 -9.42 -5.74
C VAL A 56 -7.33 -10.40 -6.57
N PRO A 57 -8.64 -10.15 -6.74
CA PRO A 57 -9.50 -11.00 -7.54
C PRO A 57 -9.28 -10.76 -9.05
N PRO A 58 -9.70 -11.69 -9.93
CA PRO A 58 -9.65 -11.46 -11.37
C PRO A 58 -10.49 -10.24 -11.79
N LEU A 59 -9.83 -9.19 -12.29
CA LEU A 59 -10.46 -7.93 -12.68
C LEU A 59 -10.87 -7.91 -14.16
N PRO A 60 -11.99 -7.23 -14.53
CA PRO A 60 -12.33 -6.95 -15.92
C PRO A 60 -11.21 -6.18 -16.62
N LYS A 61 -10.92 -6.52 -17.88
CA LYS A 61 -9.79 -5.93 -18.63
C LYS A 61 -9.94 -4.43 -18.92
N ASP A 62 -11.16 -3.91 -18.86
CA ASP A 62 -11.49 -2.50 -19.04
C ASP A 62 -11.55 -1.71 -17.74
N THR A 63 -11.20 -2.32 -16.59
CA THR A 63 -11.14 -1.64 -15.29
C THR A 63 -10.18 -0.45 -15.35
N THR A 64 -10.68 0.71 -14.92
CA THR A 64 -9.94 1.97 -14.84
C THR A 64 -9.57 2.33 -13.40
N HIS A 65 -10.38 1.94 -12.42
CA HIS A 65 -10.12 2.20 -11.01
C HIS A 65 -10.44 0.95 -10.20
N PHE A 66 -9.52 0.55 -9.34
CA PHE A 66 -9.71 -0.58 -8.45
C PHE A 66 -9.58 -0.14 -6.99
N TYR A 67 -10.63 -0.40 -6.21
CA TYR A 67 -10.69 -0.11 -4.78
C TYR A 67 -10.92 -1.43 -4.04
N ALA A 68 -10.00 -1.80 -3.15
CA ALA A 68 -10.12 -3.00 -2.32
C ALA A 68 -9.59 -2.72 -0.92
N ARG A 69 -10.14 -1.68 -0.28
CA ARG A 69 -9.73 -1.23 1.05
C ARG A 69 -10.28 -2.15 2.14
N TYR A 70 -9.64 -2.16 3.30
CA TYR A 70 -10.10 -2.91 4.47
C TYR A 70 -10.27 -4.41 4.18
N ASN A 71 -9.33 -5.00 3.44
CA ASN A 71 -9.28 -6.43 3.15
C ASN A 71 -8.06 -7.06 3.85
N ARG A 72 -7.74 -8.31 3.51
CA ARG A 72 -6.63 -9.09 4.08
C ARG A 72 -5.63 -9.48 3.01
N ILE A 73 -5.48 -8.65 1.96
CA ILE A 73 -4.59 -8.94 0.84
C ILE A 73 -3.15 -8.92 1.35
N LYS A 74 -2.41 -10.01 1.14
CA LYS A 74 -1.05 -10.17 1.70
C LYS A 74 0.06 -9.89 0.70
N LYS A 75 -0.21 -10.11 -0.58
CA LYS A 75 0.78 -10.02 -1.65
C LYS A 75 0.14 -9.48 -2.92
N ILE A 76 0.95 -8.77 -3.68
CA ILE A 76 0.62 -8.32 -5.02
C ILE A 76 1.64 -8.92 -5.98
N ASN A 77 1.16 -9.71 -6.94
CA ASN A 77 1.98 -10.31 -7.97
C ASN A 77 1.82 -9.54 -9.29
N LYS A 78 2.79 -9.67 -10.18
CA LYS A 78 2.73 -9.08 -11.52
C LYS A 78 1.53 -9.58 -12.34
N SER A 79 1.09 -10.81 -12.10
CA SER A 79 -0.08 -11.40 -12.77
C SER A 79 -1.40 -10.73 -12.41
N ASP A 80 -1.50 -10.14 -11.21
CA ASP A 80 -2.76 -9.65 -10.66
C ASP A 80 -3.33 -8.49 -11.50
N PHE A 81 -2.44 -7.68 -12.08
CA PHE A 81 -2.79 -6.56 -12.95
C PHE A 81 -2.34 -6.77 -14.42
N ALA A 82 -2.07 -8.02 -14.82
CA ALA A 82 -1.57 -8.30 -16.16
C ALA A 82 -2.54 -7.84 -17.26
N SER A 83 -2.00 -7.06 -18.21
CA SER A 83 -2.72 -6.53 -19.37
C SER A 83 -3.86 -5.56 -19.03
N MET A 84 -3.80 -4.88 -17.88
CA MET A 84 -4.78 -3.85 -17.50
C MET A 84 -4.38 -2.49 -18.06
N ASN A 85 -4.55 -2.32 -19.37
CA ASN A 85 -4.02 -1.17 -20.11
C ASN A 85 -4.73 0.16 -19.82
N LYS A 86 -5.89 0.13 -19.15
CA LYS A 86 -6.71 1.31 -18.83
C LYS A 86 -6.71 1.67 -17.35
N LEU A 87 -5.99 0.90 -16.52
CA LEU A 87 -6.01 1.06 -15.08
C LEU A 87 -5.23 2.32 -14.70
N LYS A 88 -5.92 3.25 -14.05
CA LYS A 88 -5.42 4.57 -13.65
C LYS A 88 -5.17 4.69 -12.16
N ARG A 89 -6.00 4.03 -11.36
CA ARG A 89 -5.92 4.09 -9.89
C ARG A 89 -6.04 2.71 -9.25
N ILE A 90 -5.18 2.47 -8.27
CA ILE A 90 -5.25 1.32 -7.35
C ILE A 90 -5.29 1.85 -5.92
N ASP A 91 -6.31 1.47 -5.16
CA ASP A 91 -6.45 1.78 -3.74
C ASP A 91 -6.58 0.49 -2.92
N LEU A 92 -5.53 0.18 -2.18
CA LEU A 92 -5.37 -0.99 -1.32
C LEU A 92 -5.15 -0.59 0.15
N THR A 93 -5.70 0.57 0.54
CA THR A 93 -5.59 1.08 1.91
C THR A 93 -6.05 0.04 2.93
N HIS A 94 -5.34 -0.08 4.04
CA HIS A 94 -5.72 -0.95 5.15
C HIS A 94 -5.86 -2.41 4.73
N ASN A 95 -4.76 -3.01 4.30
CA ASN A 95 -4.64 -4.43 3.98
C ASN A 95 -3.48 -5.04 4.79
N GLU A 96 -3.15 -6.31 4.52
CA GLU A 96 -2.05 -7.03 5.17
C GLU A 96 -0.83 -7.17 4.24
N ILE A 97 -0.63 -6.24 3.29
CA ILE A 97 0.37 -6.42 2.23
C ILE A 97 1.77 -6.36 2.82
N THR A 98 2.51 -7.45 2.72
CA THR A 98 3.92 -7.53 3.16
C THR A 98 4.91 -7.41 2.01
N SER A 99 4.50 -7.77 0.79
CA SER A 99 5.38 -7.78 -0.38
C SER A 99 4.62 -7.51 -1.67
N ILE A 100 5.20 -6.65 -2.51
CA ILE A 100 4.77 -6.42 -3.89
C ILE A 100 5.90 -6.89 -4.79
N GLU A 101 5.59 -7.74 -5.77
CA GLU A 101 6.57 -8.22 -6.74
C GLU A 101 7.20 -7.04 -7.50
N ASP A 102 8.51 -7.10 -7.76
CA ASP A 102 9.15 -6.06 -8.55
C ASP A 102 8.51 -5.99 -9.95
N ARG A 103 8.30 -4.76 -10.42
CA ARG A 103 7.63 -4.45 -11.68
C ARG A 103 6.16 -4.87 -11.77
N ALA A 104 5.47 -5.18 -10.66
CA ALA A 104 4.04 -5.48 -10.67
C ALA A 104 3.19 -4.37 -11.33
N PHE A 105 3.62 -3.11 -11.22
CA PHE A 105 2.93 -1.96 -11.80
C PHE A 105 3.51 -1.44 -13.12
N MET A 106 4.68 -1.94 -13.55
CA MET A 106 5.37 -1.42 -14.75
C MET A 106 4.63 -1.75 -16.06
N GLY A 107 3.73 -2.73 -16.05
CA GLY A 107 2.91 -3.11 -17.21
C GLY A 107 1.63 -2.28 -17.37
N LEU A 108 1.45 -1.22 -16.58
CA LEU A 108 0.23 -0.42 -16.50
C LEU A 108 0.49 0.98 -17.09
N PRO A 109 0.27 1.18 -18.41
CA PRO A 109 0.71 2.37 -19.13
C PRO A 109 -0.08 3.64 -18.81
N GLU A 110 -1.25 3.52 -18.18
CA GLU A 110 -2.10 4.65 -17.79
C GLU A 110 -2.17 4.82 -16.26
N LEU A 111 -1.35 4.09 -15.49
CA LEU A 111 -1.42 4.13 -14.03
C LEU A 111 -0.87 5.46 -13.51
N GLU A 112 -1.71 6.21 -12.81
CA GLU A 112 -1.41 7.54 -12.30
C GLU A 112 -1.34 7.53 -10.76
N GLU A 113 -2.15 6.70 -10.10
CA GLU A 113 -2.33 6.79 -8.65
C GLU A 113 -2.27 5.43 -7.96
N VAL A 114 -1.40 5.31 -6.96
CA VAL A 114 -1.31 4.12 -6.11
C VAL A 114 -1.38 4.53 -4.65
N VAL A 115 -2.38 3.97 -3.96
CA VAL A 115 -2.58 4.13 -2.51
C VAL A 115 -2.45 2.77 -1.86
N ILE A 116 -1.37 2.57 -1.11
CA ILE A 116 -1.03 1.34 -0.36
C ILE A 116 -0.80 1.67 1.13
N ARG A 117 -1.45 2.73 1.59
CA ARG A 117 -1.40 3.23 2.96
C ARG A 117 -1.90 2.19 3.97
N GLU A 118 -1.35 2.19 5.19
CA GLU A 118 -1.74 1.27 6.27
C GLU A 118 -1.59 -0.21 5.84
N ASN A 119 -0.35 -0.59 5.53
CA ASN A 119 0.02 -1.96 5.20
C ASN A 119 1.33 -2.33 5.95
N HIS A 120 1.96 -3.45 5.59
CA HIS A 120 3.19 -3.94 6.22
C HIS A 120 4.36 -4.00 5.24
N ILE A 121 4.37 -3.13 4.23
CA ILE A 121 5.32 -3.15 3.12
C ILE A 121 6.68 -2.69 3.63
N SER A 122 7.73 -3.45 3.33
CA SER A 122 9.12 -3.07 3.66
C SER A 122 9.91 -2.54 2.47
N GLN A 123 9.44 -2.78 1.24
CA GLN A 123 10.11 -2.39 0.00
C GLN A 123 9.09 -1.94 -1.04
N LEU A 124 9.31 -0.76 -1.61
CA LEU A 124 8.51 -0.24 -2.71
C LEU A 124 8.85 -0.95 -4.02
N PRO A 125 7.85 -1.26 -4.86
CA PRO A 125 8.08 -1.76 -6.20
C PRO A 125 8.55 -0.65 -7.15
N SER A 126 9.02 -1.04 -8.33
CA SER A 126 9.18 -0.11 -9.45
C SER A 126 7.80 0.40 -9.93
N PHE A 127 7.64 1.71 -10.01
CA PHE A 127 6.42 2.38 -10.52
C PHE A 127 6.64 2.93 -11.94
N PRO A 128 5.57 3.05 -12.76
CA PRO A 128 5.67 3.66 -14.08
C PRO A 128 5.95 5.17 -14.02
N GLU A 129 6.44 5.76 -15.11
CA GLU A 129 6.74 7.21 -15.18
C GLU A 129 5.48 8.09 -15.15
N THR A 130 4.31 7.51 -15.41
CA THR A 130 3.01 8.18 -15.46
C THR A 130 2.43 8.55 -14.09
N MET A 131 3.10 8.15 -13.00
CA MET A 131 2.60 8.41 -11.65
C MET A 131 2.42 9.91 -11.35
N THR A 132 1.29 10.23 -10.75
CA THR A 132 0.92 11.56 -10.23
C THR A 132 0.80 11.55 -8.70
N LEU A 133 0.39 10.42 -8.11
CA LEU A 133 0.26 10.23 -6.66
C LEU A 133 0.77 8.85 -6.22
N ILE A 134 1.66 8.85 -5.23
CA ILE A 134 2.09 7.66 -4.49
C ILE A 134 1.86 7.90 -3.01
N ASP A 135 0.97 7.10 -2.40
CA ASP A 135 0.79 7.09 -0.95
C ASP A 135 1.09 5.70 -0.38
N ALA A 136 2.25 5.59 0.28
CA ALA A 136 2.69 4.41 1.01
C ALA A 136 2.91 4.72 2.50
N SER A 137 2.14 5.68 3.03
CA SER A 137 2.21 6.05 4.45
C SER A 137 1.79 4.89 5.36
N HIS A 138 2.26 4.88 6.61
CA HIS A 138 1.93 3.85 7.60
C HIS A 138 2.30 2.44 7.10
N ASN A 139 3.59 2.25 6.85
CA ASN A 139 4.18 0.99 6.40
C ASN A 139 5.50 0.74 7.14
N ASN A 140 6.23 -0.30 6.75
CA ASN A 140 7.52 -0.69 7.34
C ASN A 140 8.70 -0.37 6.42
N ILE A 141 8.59 0.66 5.58
CA ILE A 141 9.59 0.99 4.56
C ILE A 141 10.82 1.60 5.25
N GLY A 142 11.94 0.89 5.17
CA GLY A 142 13.24 1.40 5.61
C GLY A 142 14.07 1.94 4.44
N SER A 143 15.30 2.35 4.73
CA SER A 143 16.22 2.95 3.74
C SER A 143 16.54 2.03 2.56
N LYS A 144 16.58 0.71 2.79
CA LYS A 144 16.79 -0.28 1.73
C LYS A 144 15.54 -0.57 0.90
N GLY A 145 14.39 -0.10 1.37
CA GLY A 145 13.10 -0.31 0.74
C GLY A 145 12.80 0.64 -0.41
N ILE A 146 13.62 1.67 -0.61
CA ILE A 146 13.47 2.66 -1.69
C ILE A 146 14.72 2.63 -2.55
N HIS A 147 14.56 2.38 -3.85
CA HIS A 147 15.69 2.38 -4.78
C HIS A 147 16.28 3.80 -4.93
N ARG A 148 17.60 3.89 -5.14
CA ARG A 148 18.26 5.16 -5.44
C ARG A 148 17.71 5.68 -6.77
N GLU A 149 17.16 6.90 -6.80
CA GLU A 149 16.46 7.43 -7.99
C GLU A 149 15.07 6.85 -8.30
N ALA A 150 14.40 6.20 -7.34
CA ALA A 150 13.08 5.58 -7.56
C ALA A 150 12.00 6.51 -8.18
N PHE A 151 12.09 7.84 -7.97
CA PHE A 151 11.08 8.80 -8.39
C PHE A 151 11.56 9.79 -9.47
N LYS A 152 12.83 9.66 -9.92
CA LYS A 152 13.52 10.66 -10.73
C LYS A 152 12.81 10.99 -12.04
N ASP A 153 12.35 9.96 -12.74
CA ASP A 153 11.81 10.06 -14.09
C ASP A 153 10.29 10.32 -14.11
N MET A 154 9.64 10.36 -12.94
CA MET A 154 8.21 10.62 -12.80
C MET A 154 7.91 12.12 -12.93
N THR A 155 8.06 12.65 -14.15
CA THR A 155 7.87 14.07 -14.45
C THR A 155 6.45 14.57 -14.17
N GLY A 156 5.47 13.67 -14.01
CA GLY A 156 4.10 13.98 -13.60
C GLY A 156 3.82 13.89 -12.09
N LEU A 157 4.77 13.44 -11.27
CA LEU A 157 4.52 13.15 -9.85
C LEU A 157 4.30 14.44 -9.05
N LEU A 158 3.12 14.57 -8.45
CA LEU A 158 2.74 15.74 -7.66
C LEU A 158 2.77 15.47 -6.16
N TYR A 159 2.39 14.26 -5.75
CA TYR A 159 2.19 13.90 -4.35
C TYR A 159 2.95 12.62 -4.00
N LEU A 160 3.87 12.73 -3.05
CA LEU A 160 4.62 11.59 -2.51
C LEU A 160 4.46 11.56 -1.00
N TYR A 161 3.72 10.56 -0.50
CA TYR A 161 3.43 10.38 0.92
C TYR A 161 4.06 9.10 1.43
N LEU A 162 5.00 9.27 2.36
CA LEU A 162 5.82 8.23 2.99
C LEU A 162 5.84 8.40 4.52
N THR A 163 4.81 9.05 5.05
CA THR A 163 4.59 9.29 6.48
C THR A 163 4.63 7.99 7.26
N ASP A 164 5.16 8.01 8.49
CA ASP A 164 5.04 6.87 9.41
C ASP A 164 5.64 5.58 8.83
N ASN A 165 6.95 5.64 8.61
CA ASN A 165 7.79 4.57 8.08
C ASN A 165 9.13 4.59 8.84
N HIS A 166 10.13 3.87 8.34
CA HIS A 166 11.46 3.73 8.97
C HIS A 166 12.57 4.33 8.10
N ILE A 167 12.25 5.35 7.30
CA ILE A 167 13.16 5.97 6.34
C ILE A 167 14.15 6.87 7.09
N ASP A 168 15.45 6.78 6.80
CA ASP A 168 16.47 7.61 7.47
C ASP A 168 17.13 8.67 6.56
N TYR A 169 16.66 8.83 5.33
CA TYR A 169 17.11 9.84 4.38
C TYR A 169 15.97 10.39 3.52
N ILE A 170 16.15 11.56 2.92
CA ILE A 170 15.19 12.11 1.94
C ILE A 170 15.46 11.47 0.57
N PRO A 171 14.49 10.83 -0.10
CA PRO A 171 14.73 10.03 -1.32
C PRO A 171 14.94 10.91 -2.57
N VAL A 172 16.13 11.50 -2.67
CA VAL A 172 16.58 12.27 -3.83
C VAL A 172 17.20 11.38 -4.93
N PRO A 173 17.16 11.79 -6.21
CA PRO A 173 16.52 13.00 -6.75
C PRO A 173 14.98 12.89 -6.81
N LEU A 174 14.32 14.01 -6.54
CA LEU A 174 12.87 14.17 -6.60
C LEU A 174 12.51 14.98 -7.86
N PRO A 175 11.40 14.67 -8.57
CA PRO A 175 11.04 15.35 -9.81
C PRO A 175 10.66 16.81 -9.57
N ASP A 176 10.93 17.68 -10.55
CA ASP A 176 10.64 19.12 -10.46
C ASP A 176 9.14 19.45 -10.34
N SER A 177 8.28 18.53 -10.77
CA SER A 177 6.82 18.64 -10.68
C SER A 177 6.26 18.43 -9.27
N LEU A 178 7.05 17.85 -8.36
CA LEU A 178 6.59 17.48 -7.03
C LEU A 178 6.10 18.70 -6.26
N ARG A 179 4.88 18.59 -5.71
CA ARG A 179 4.22 19.67 -4.96
C ARG A 179 4.19 19.43 -3.47
N SER A 180 3.99 18.16 -3.09
CA SER A 180 3.87 17.75 -1.71
C SER A 180 4.76 16.55 -1.42
N LEU A 181 5.59 16.68 -0.40
CA LEU A 181 6.45 15.61 0.11
C LEU A 181 6.19 15.41 1.60
N HIS A 182 5.58 14.29 1.95
CA HIS A 182 5.29 13.96 3.35
C HIS A 182 6.20 12.83 3.83
N LEU A 183 7.06 13.18 4.77
CA LEU A 183 8.06 12.29 5.39
C LEU A 183 7.97 12.34 6.91
N GLN A 184 6.92 12.91 7.49
CA GLN A 184 6.77 13.00 8.94
C GLN A 184 6.76 11.62 9.61
N ARG A 185 7.22 11.57 10.87
CA ARG A 185 7.34 10.34 11.67
C ARG A 185 8.16 9.25 10.94
N ASN A 186 9.40 9.59 10.62
CA ASN A 186 10.40 8.67 10.10
C ASN A 186 11.68 8.77 10.96
N ASN A 187 12.81 8.27 10.48
CA ASN A 187 14.10 8.31 11.17
C ASN A 187 15.13 9.19 10.43
N ILE A 188 14.69 10.24 9.71
CA ILE A 188 15.58 11.10 8.92
C ILE A 188 16.44 11.93 9.87
N GLN A 189 17.75 11.75 9.82
CA GLN A 189 18.70 12.40 10.75
C GLN A 189 19.32 13.67 10.20
N MET A 190 19.52 13.74 8.88
CA MET A 190 20.21 14.86 8.23
C MET A 190 19.76 15.00 6.78
N MET A 191 20.02 16.18 6.21
CA MET A 191 19.86 16.46 4.79
C MET A 191 21.09 17.21 4.28
N HIS A 192 21.40 17.07 3.00
CA HIS A 192 22.48 17.80 2.33
C HIS A 192 22.02 19.16 1.82
N GLU A 193 22.95 20.08 1.61
CA GLU A 193 22.68 21.45 1.14
C GLU A 193 22.06 21.50 -0.28
N ASP A 194 22.19 20.44 -1.06
CA ASP A 194 21.65 20.30 -2.41
C ASP A 194 20.38 19.42 -2.47
N THR A 195 19.75 19.12 -1.33
CA THR A 195 18.59 18.21 -1.25
C THR A 195 17.40 18.71 -2.08
N PHE A 196 17.01 19.98 -1.95
CA PHE A 196 15.92 20.57 -2.74
C PHE A 196 16.36 21.69 -3.69
N CYS A 197 17.55 22.23 -3.49
CA CYS A 197 18.06 23.41 -4.20
C CYS A 197 19.31 23.09 -5.02
N ASN A 198 19.47 23.79 -6.14
CA ASN A 198 20.68 23.70 -6.95
C ASN A 198 21.72 24.71 -6.45
N LEU A 199 22.78 24.23 -5.78
CA LEU A 199 23.85 25.10 -5.27
C LEU A 199 24.71 25.73 -6.38
N GLN A 200 24.63 25.24 -7.62
CA GLN A 200 25.33 25.82 -8.76
C GLN A 200 24.52 26.93 -9.45
N ASP A 201 23.24 27.08 -9.11
CA ASP A 201 22.36 28.09 -9.69
C ASP A 201 21.54 28.79 -8.60
N PHE A 202 22.06 29.91 -8.10
CA PHE A 202 21.38 30.74 -7.10
C PHE A 202 20.10 31.43 -7.62
N SER A 203 19.82 31.38 -8.92
CA SER A 203 18.56 31.85 -9.50
C SER A 203 17.48 30.76 -9.54
N TYR A 204 17.85 29.51 -9.27
CA TYR A 204 16.92 28.40 -9.23
C TYR A 204 15.92 28.58 -8.08
N ILE A 205 14.64 28.59 -8.43
CA ILE A 205 13.52 28.63 -7.49
C ILE A 205 12.62 27.45 -7.80
N ARG A 206 12.45 26.54 -6.84
CA ARG A 206 11.59 25.37 -6.98
C ARG A 206 10.16 25.71 -6.56
N ARG A 207 9.45 26.43 -7.43
CA ARG A 207 8.12 26.99 -7.15
C ARG A 207 7.05 25.94 -6.89
N ALA A 208 7.15 24.75 -7.48
CA ALA A 208 6.12 23.73 -7.39
C ALA A 208 6.05 23.09 -6.00
N LEU A 209 7.19 22.91 -5.33
CA LEU A 209 7.29 22.19 -4.07
C LEU A 209 6.93 23.12 -2.90
N GLU A 210 5.66 23.07 -2.51
CA GLU A 210 5.06 24.01 -1.56
C GLU A 210 4.85 23.40 -0.16
N ASP A 211 4.65 22.09 -0.07
CA ASP A 211 4.37 21.39 1.18
C ASP A 211 5.41 20.29 1.44
N ILE A 212 6.30 20.54 2.40
CA ILE A 212 7.29 19.57 2.85
C ILE A 212 7.10 19.36 4.35
N ARG A 213 6.80 18.11 4.72
CA ARG A 213 6.57 17.70 6.11
C ARG A 213 7.68 16.75 6.54
N LEU A 214 8.47 17.19 7.51
CA LEU A 214 9.59 16.46 8.14
C LEU A 214 9.40 16.35 9.66
N ASP A 215 8.28 16.81 10.22
CA ASP A 215 7.97 16.74 11.64
C ASP A 215 8.03 15.30 12.20
N GLY A 216 8.49 15.14 13.44
CA GLY A 216 8.67 13.81 14.04
C GLY A 216 9.83 13.00 13.45
N ASN A 217 10.82 13.66 12.84
CA ASN A 217 12.11 13.08 12.50
C ASN A 217 13.21 13.71 13.38
N PRO A 218 14.35 13.03 13.63
CA PRO A 218 15.47 13.59 14.40
C PRO A 218 16.26 14.69 13.67
N ILE A 219 15.92 15.01 12.42
CA ILE A 219 16.57 16.07 11.62
C ILE A 219 16.37 17.44 12.26
N ASN A 220 17.47 18.19 12.40
CA ASN A 220 17.44 19.60 12.77
C ASN A 220 17.61 20.47 11.52
N LEU A 221 16.52 21.14 11.11
CA LEU A 221 16.48 21.95 9.90
C LEU A 221 17.39 23.20 9.99
N SER A 222 17.68 23.72 11.19
CA SER A 222 18.54 24.89 11.36
C SER A 222 20.01 24.65 10.96
N ARG A 223 20.43 23.38 10.85
CA ARG A 223 21.79 23.01 10.47
C ARG A 223 22.07 23.19 8.98
N THR A 224 21.06 23.10 8.12
CA THR A 224 21.24 23.13 6.65
C THR A 224 20.19 24.00 5.95
N PRO A 225 20.12 25.32 6.25
CA PRO A 225 19.13 26.21 5.65
C PRO A 225 19.26 26.36 4.13
N GLN A 226 20.46 26.15 3.58
CA GLN A 226 20.68 26.23 2.12
C GLN A 226 19.92 25.15 1.35
N ALA A 227 19.60 24.03 1.99
CA ALA A 227 18.87 22.93 1.37
C ALA A 227 17.46 23.33 0.90
N TYR A 228 16.88 24.39 1.47
CA TYR A 228 15.48 24.78 1.22
C TYR A 228 15.28 26.28 0.97
N ILE A 229 16.35 27.06 0.76
CA ILE A 229 16.25 28.51 0.51
C ILE A 229 15.58 28.86 -0.82
N CYS A 230 15.65 27.96 -1.81
CA CYS A 230 15.02 28.09 -3.12
C CYS A 230 13.51 27.77 -3.10
N LEU A 231 12.96 27.34 -1.97
CA LEU A 231 11.57 26.93 -1.85
C LEU A 231 10.64 28.11 -1.54
N PRO A 232 9.38 28.08 -1.99
CA PRO A 232 8.40 29.11 -1.67
C PRO A 232 8.01 29.10 -0.18
N ARG A 233 8.19 27.97 0.52
CA ARG A 233 7.82 27.77 1.93
C ARG A 233 8.90 26.96 2.65
N ILE A 234 9.08 27.26 3.94
CA ILE A 234 10.01 26.52 4.81
C ILE A 234 9.40 25.15 5.13
N PRO A 235 10.19 24.05 5.07
CA PRO A 235 9.72 22.73 5.51
C PRO A 235 9.22 22.75 6.96
N ILE A 236 8.15 22.00 7.23
CA ILE A 236 7.62 21.82 8.58
C ILE A 236 8.45 20.74 9.28
N GLY A 237 9.10 21.08 10.39
CA GLY A 237 9.93 20.14 11.17
C GLY A 237 10.65 20.83 12.32
N ASP A 238 11.53 20.09 13.00
CA ASP A 238 12.24 20.59 14.18
C ASP A 238 13.43 21.49 13.80
N LEU A 239 13.60 22.57 14.55
CA LEU A 239 14.63 23.61 14.34
C LEU A 239 15.70 23.64 15.44
N ILE A 240 15.63 22.74 16.42
CA ILE A 240 16.44 22.77 17.65
C ILE A 240 17.19 21.47 17.87
#